data_AF-A0ABD1C674-F1
#
_entry.id   AF-A0ABD1C674-F1
#
_cell.length_a   1.000
_cell.length_b   1.000
_cell.length_c   1.000
_cell.angle_alpha   90.00
_cell.angle_beta   90.00
_cell.angle_gamma   90.00
#
_symmetry.space_group_name_H-M   'P 1'
#
loop_
_entity.id
_entity.type
_entity.pdbx_description
1 polymer ?
#
loop_
_entity_poly.entity_id
_entity_poly.type
_entity_poly.pdbx_seq_one_letter_code
_entity_poly.pdbx_strand_id
1 'polypeptide(L)'
;MHGAPLYIAETCPPQIRGTLISLKELFIVLGILLGFSVGSFQIDVVGGWRYMYGFGTPVALLMGLGMWSLHASPRWLLLRAVQGKGSLQEYKEKAMEITWQTSR
;
A
#
# COMPACT_ATOMS: atom_id res chain seq x y z
N MET A 1 11.43 5.26 -5.71
CA MET A 1 10.34 5.15 -4.70
C MET A 1 8.95 5.13 -5.36
N HIS A 2 8.73 4.36 -6.45
CA HIS A 2 7.46 4.40 -7.23
C HIS A 2 6.59 3.13 -7.09
N GLY A 3 6.92 2.20 -6.19
CA GLY A 3 6.25 0.89 -6.12
C GLY A 3 4.76 0.97 -5.77
N ALA A 4 4.38 1.74 -4.75
CA ALA A 4 2.99 1.87 -4.32
C ALA A 4 2.06 2.53 -5.36
N PRO A 5 2.40 3.69 -5.97
CA PRO A 5 1.55 4.27 -7.01
C PRO A 5 1.51 3.41 -8.27
N LEU A 6 2.59 2.68 -8.60
CA LEU A 6 2.60 1.74 -9.71
C LEU A 6 1.65 0.56 -9.46
N TYR A 7 1.70 -0.03 -8.28
CA TYR A 7 0.80 -1.13 -7.90
C TYR A 7 -0.68 -0.71 -7.96
N ILE A 8 -1.01 0.47 -7.42
CA ILE A 8 -2.37 1.04 -7.47
C ILE A 8 -2.77 1.31 -8.92
N ALA A 9 -1.86 1.85 -9.74
CA ALA A 9 -2.14 2.12 -11.14
C ALA A 9 -2.33 0.85 -11.98
N GLU A 10 -1.72 -0.26 -11.58
CA GLU A 10 -1.81 -1.55 -12.27
C GLU A 10 -3.02 -2.39 -11.84
N THR A 11 -3.51 -2.21 -10.62
CA THR A 11 -4.55 -3.09 -10.03
C THR A 11 -5.92 -2.42 -9.97
N CYS A 12 -6.00 -1.09 -10.09
CA CYS A 12 -7.25 -0.37 -9.87
C CYS A 12 -7.94 0.07 -11.17
N PRO A 13 -9.30 0.08 -11.21
CA PRO A 13 -10.05 0.59 -12.34
C PRO A 13 -9.71 2.06 -12.62
N PRO A 14 -9.66 2.47 -13.90
CA PRO A 14 -9.26 3.83 -14.29
C PRO A 14 -10.15 4.92 -13.67
N GLN A 15 -11.42 4.62 -13.36
CA GLN A 15 -12.37 5.57 -12.77
C GLN A 15 -12.02 5.98 -11.33
N ILE A 16 -11.43 5.06 -10.52
CA ILE A 16 -11.14 5.31 -9.10
C ILE A 16 -9.65 5.46 -8.81
N ARG A 17 -8.80 5.29 -9.82
CA ARG A 17 -7.33 5.37 -9.70
C ARG A 17 -6.86 6.70 -9.10
N GLY A 18 -7.46 7.82 -9.55
CA GLY A 18 -7.13 9.15 -9.02
C GLY A 18 -7.47 9.27 -7.53
N THR A 19 -8.66 8.80 -7.14
CA THR A 19 -9.12 8.81 -5.75
C THR A 19 -8.22 8.00 -4.84
N LEU A 20 -7.81 6.80 -5.26
CA LEU A 20 -6.92 5.93 -4.47
C LEU A 20 -5.51 6.53 -4.30
N ILE A 21 -4.98 7.19 -5.33
CA ILE A 21 -3.69 7.89 -5.27
C ILE A 21 -3.78 9.09 -4.32
N SER A 22 -4.87 9.87 -4.37
CA SER A 22 -5.08 10.97 -3.44
C SER A 22 -5.29 10.49 -2.01
N LEU A 23 -5.98 9.37 -1.83
CA LEU A 23 -6.24 8.78 -0.51
C LEU A 23 -4.94 8.35 0.18
N LYS A 24 -4.00 7.71 -0.53
CA LYS A 24 -2.69 7.37 0.06
C LYS A 24 -1.91 8.61 0.51
N GLU A 25 -1.97 9.70 -0.26
CA GLU A 25 -1.28 10.94 0.08
C GLU A 25 -1.94 11.59 1.29
N LEU A 26 -3.28 11.58 1.36
CA LEU A 26 -4.02 12.05 2.51
C LEU A 26 -3.63 11.30 3.79
N PHE A 27 -3.46 9.97 3.73
CA PHE A 27 -2.99 9.20 4.89
C PHE A 27 -1.56 9.57 5.31
N ILE A 28 -0.65 9.84 4.37
CA ILE A 28 0.71 10.30 4.67
C ILE A 28 0.66 11.66 5.38
N VAL A 29 -0.10 12.60 4.83
CA VAL A 29 -0.24 13.95 5.40
C VAL A 29 -0.90 13.88 6.78
N LEU A 30 -1.95 13.08 6.96
CA LEU A 30 -2.58 12.85 8.27
C LEU A 30 -1.60 12.27 9.29
N GLY A 31 -0.78 11.29 8.91
CA GLY A 31 0.23 10.72 9.81
C GLY A 31 1.26 11.74 10.28
N ILE A 32 1.71 12.61 9.37
CA ILE A 32 2.62 13.72 9.70
C ILE A 32 1.93 14.71 10.66
N LEU A 33 0.68 15.07 10.37
CA LEU A 33 -0.12 16.02 11.16
C LEU A 33 -0.34 15.51 12.60
N LEU A 34 -0.74 14.24 12.74
CA LEU A 34 -0.86 13.58 14.03
C LEU A 34 0.47 13.50 14.77
N GLY A 35 1.56 13.19 14.06
CA GLY A 35 2.91 13.18 14.64
C GLY A 35 3.27 14.53 15.26
N PHE A 36 3.06 15.62 14.52
CA PHE A 36 3.28 16.97 15.04
C PHE A 36 2.35 17.32 16.20
N SER A 37 1.05 16.99 16.12
CA SER A 37 0.11 17.22 17.22
C SER A 37 0.56 16.52 18.51
N VAL A 38 0.92 15.24 18.44
CA VAL A 38 1.42 14.47 19.59
C VAL A 38 2.72 15.07 20.13
N GLY A 39 3.64 15.48 19.24
CA GLY A 39 4.87 16.17 19.64
C GLY A 39 4.63 17.48 20.38
N SER A 40 3.66 18.27 19.93
CA SER A 40 3.28 19.52 20.59
C SER A 40 2.64 19.30 21.97
N PHE A 41 1.84 18.24 22.16
CA PHE A 41 1.26 17.91 23.47
C PHE A 41 2.26 17.34 24.47
N GLN A 42 3.37 16.75 24.00
CA GLN A 42 4.38 16.09 24.85
C GLN A 42 5.71 16.85 24.95
N ILE A 43 5.72 18.12 24.55
CA ILE A 43 6.93 18.97 24.54
C ILE A 43 7.54 19.15 25.93
N ASP A 44 6.70 19.21 26.97
CA ASP A 44 7.13 19.40 28.37
C ASP A 44 7.44 18.06 29.10
N VAL A 45 7.25 16.91 28.44
CA VAL A 45 7.44 15.58 29.04
C VAL A 45 8.83 15.06 28.72
N VAL A 46 9.62 14.73 29.76
CA VAL A 46 10.92 14.06 29.62
C VAL A 46 10.71 12.70 28.93
N GLY A 47 11.17 12.57 27.68
CA GLY A 47 10.99 11.36 26.87
C GLY A 47 9.74 11.33 25.97
N GLY A 48 9.06 12.47 25.79
CA GLY A 48 7.86 12.63 24.94
C GLY A 48 8.01 12.08 23.51
N TRP A 49 9.22 12.12 22.95
CA TRP A 49 9.53 11.58 21.62
C TRP A 49 9.18 10.09 21.46
N ARG A 50 9.21 9.29 22.54
CA ARG A 50 8.86 7.86 22.49
C ARG A 50 7.39 7.65 22.15
N TYR A 51 6.53 8.54 22.61
CA TYR A 51 5.10 8.50 22.35
C TYR A 51 4.76 8.94 20.92
N MET A 52 5.55 9.82 20.30
CA MET A 52 5.42 10.13 18.86
C MET A 52 5.59 8.86 18.01
N TYR A 53 6.62 8.04 18.30
CA TYR A 53 6.80 6.75 17.63
C TYR A 53 5.74 5.72 18.06
N GLY A 54 5.37 5.72 19.34
CA GLY A 54 4.34 4.85 19.89
C GLY A 54 2.98 5.01 19.21
N PHE A 55 2.60 6.24 18.84
CA PHE A 55 1.31 6.50 18.18
C PHE A 55 1.31 6.13 16.69
N GLY A 56 2.47 6.25 16.02
CA GLY A 56 2.61 5.83 14.62
C GLY A 56 2.72 4.31 14.45
N THR A 57 3.18 3.60 15.48
CA THR A 57 3.44 2.15 15.44
C THR A 57 2.19 1.30 15.14
N PRO A 58 1.02 1.53 15.76
CA PRO A 58 -0.21 0.80 15.44
C PRO A 58 -0.64 0.94 13.98
N VAL A 59 -0.54 2.16 13.42
CA VAL A 59 -0.91 2.42 12.02
C VAL A 59 0.06 1.71 11.08
N ALA A 60 1.36 1.77 11.37
CA ALA A 60 2.39 1.06 10.60
C ALA A 60 2.22 -0.47 10.67
N LEU A 61 1.91 -1.01 11.85
CA LEU A 61 1.64 -2.44 12.05
C LEU A 61 0.39 -2.89 11.30
N LEU A 62 -0.71 -2.15 11.38
CA LEU A 62 -1.93 -2.44 10.65
C LEU A 62 -1.68 -2.45 9.14
N MET A 63 -0.92 -1.47 8.65
CA MET A 63 -0.54 -1.38 7.25
C MET A 63 0.37 -2.54 6.83
N GLY A 64 1.33 -2.94 7.68
CA GLY A 64 2.18 -4.10 7.45
C GLY A 64 1.41 -5.43 7.44
N LEU A 65 0.43 -5.59 8.32
CA LEU A 65 -0.48 -6.74 8.32
C LEU A 65 -1.35 -6.76 7.05
N GLY A 66 -1.82 -5.59 6.61
CA GLY A 66 -2.57 -5.44 5.36
C GLY A 66 -1.77 -5.85 4.12
N MET A 67 -0.46 -5.66 4.12
CA MET A 67 0.41 -6.10 3.02
C MET A 67 0.47 -7.62 2.86
N TRP A 68 0.23 -8.40 3.92
CA TRP A 68 0.17 -9.87 3.81
C TRP A 68 -1.01 -10.32 2.93
N SER A 69 -2.09 -9.54 2.90
CA SER A 69 -3.30 -9.84 2.11
C SER A 69 -3.24 -9.28 0.68
N LEU A 70 -2.16 -8.59 0.29
CA LEU A 70 -2.02 -8.05 -1.05
C LEU A 70 -1.66 -9.16 -2.05
N HIS A 71 -2.51 -9.33 -3.05
CA HIS A 71 -2.23 -10.21 -4.19
C HIS A 71 -1.10 -9.62 -5.06
N ALA A 72 -0.39 -10.48 -5.81
CA ALA A 72 0.66 -10.03 -6.71
C ALA A 72 0.08 -9.20 -7.88
N SER A 73 0.79 -8.15 -8.34
CA SER A 73 0.28 -7.34 -9.45
C SER A 73 0.22 -8.17 -10.74
N PRO A 74 -0.82 -8.00 -11.59
CA PRO A 74 -0.98 -8.75 -12.84
C PRO A 74 0.24 -8.61 -13.77
N ARG A 75 0.83 -7.41 -13.81
CA ARG A 75 2.04 -7.15 -14.60
C ARG A 75 3.24 -7.92 -14.07
N TRP A 76 3.40 -8.03 -12.76
CA TRP A 76 4.48 -8.79 -12.15
C TRP A 76 4.38 -10.29 -12.48
N LEU A 77 3.16 -10.85 -12.48
CA LEU A 77 2.90 -12.22 -12.93
C LEU A 77 3.25 -12.41 -14.42
N LEU A 78 2.86 -11.46 -15.28
CA LEU A 78 3.23 -11.44 -16.70
C LEU A 78 4.75 -11.34 -16.92
N LEU A 79 5.45 -10.51 -16.14
CA LEU A 79 6.91 -10.35 -16.25
C LEU A 79 7.66 -11.62 -15.82
N ARG A 80 7.17 -12.32 -14.78
CA ARG A 80 7.70 -13.62 -14.38
C ARG A 80 7.46 -14.71 -15.41
N ALA A 81 6.30 -14.68 -16.07
CA ALA A 81 5.98 -15.57 -17.18
C ALA A 81 6.94 -15.37 -18.37
N VAL A 82 7.24 -14.12 -18.75
CA VAL A 82 8.19 -13.81 -19.84
C VAL A 82 9.63 -14.20 -19.48
N GLN A 83 10.01 -14.13 -18.19
CA GLN A 83 11.35 -14.55 -17.73
C GLN A 83 11.55 -16.07 -17.66
N GLY A 84 10.55 -16.89 -18.03
CA GLY A 84 10.69 -18.35 -18.07
C GLY A 84 10.84 -19.02 -16.70
N LYS A 85 10.51 -18.33 -15.60
CA LYS A 85 10.69 -18.81 -14.21
C LYS A 85 9.52 -19.65 -13.65
N GLY A 86 8.56 -20.08 -14.48
CA GLY A 86 7.43 -20.94 -14.07
C GLY A 86 6.42 -21.17 -15.20
N SER A 87 5.41 -22.03 -14.96
CA SER A 87 4.43 -22.42 -15.98
C SER A 87 3.57 -21.21 -16.40
N LEU A 88 3.61 -20.88 -17.70
CA LEU A 88 2.90 -19.74 -18.29
C LEU A 88 1.38 -19.86 -18.11
N GLN A 89 0.86 -21.09 -18.03
CA GLN A 89 -0.56 -21.38 -17.81
C GLN A 89 -1.02 -20.93 -16.42
N GLU A 90 -0.29 -21.27 -15.35
CA GLU A 90 -0.65 -20.89 -13.99
C GLU A 90 -0.66 -19.36 -13.78
N TYR A 91 0.33 -18.67 -14.37
CA TYR A 91 0.38 -17.20 -14.30
C TYR A 91 -0.71 -16.51 -15.11
N LYS A 92 -1.11 -17.08 -16.24
CA LYS A 92 -2.24 -16.57 -17.04
C LYS A 92 -3.57 -16.76 -16.32
N GLU A 93 -3.76 -17.90 -15.67
CA GLU A 93 -4.99 -18.21 -14.94
C GLU A 93 -5.18 -17.27 -13.75
N LYS A 94 -4.14 -17.07 -12.93
CA LYS A 94 -4.13 -16.07 -11.84
C LYS A 94 -4.34 -14.64 -12.35
N ALA A 95 -3.73 -14.26 -13.48
CA ALA A 95 -3.92 -12.93 -14.04
C ALA A 95 -5.35 -12.71 -14.57
N MET A 96 -5.95 -13.74 -15.18
CA MET A 96 -7.34 -13.71 -15.65
C MET A 96 -8.33 -13.61 -14.50
N GLU A 97 -8.10 -14.34 -13.40
CA GLU A 97 -8.93 -14.28 -12.19
C GLU A 97 -8.90 -12.88 -11.54
N ILE A 98 -7.71 -12.30 -11.37
CA ILE A 98 -7.55 -10.94 -10.83
C ILE A 98 -8.25 -9.91 -11.75
N THR A 99 -8.08 -10.04 -13.07
CA THR A 99 -8.72 -9.12 -14.04
C THR A 99 -10.24 -9.21 -14.01
N TRP A 100 -10.80 -10.42 -13.89
CA TRP A 100 -12.24 -10.65 -13.78
C TRP A 100 -12.83 -10.11 -12.47
N GLN A 101 -12.07 -10.15 -11.37
CA GLN A 101 -12.48 -9.55 -10.10
C GLN A 101 -12.48 -8.02 -10.16
N THR A 102 -11.54 -7.40 -10.89
CA THR A 102 -11.47 -5.94 -11.04
C THR A 102 -12.53 -5.38 -12.01
N SER A 103 -13.04 -6.18 -12.94
CA SER A 103 -14.06 -5.74 -13.92
C SER A 103 -15.51 -5.89 -13.45
N ARG A 104 -15.75 -6.36 -12.22
CA ARG A 104 -17.08 -6.53 -11.62
C ARG A 104 -17.36 -5.44 -10.60
#